data_AF-A0A7G2LUZ4-F1
#
_entry.id   AF-A0A7G2LUZ4-F1
#
_cell.length_a   1.000
_cell.length_b   1.000
_cell.length_c   1.000
_cell.angle_alpha   90.00
_cell.angle_beta   90.00
_cell.angle_gamma   90.00
#
_symmetry.space_group_name_H-M   'P 1'
#
loop_
_entity.id
_entity.type
_entity.pdbx_description
1 polymer ?
#
loop_
_entity_poly.entity_id
_entity_poly.type
_entity_poly.pdbx_seq_one_letter_code
_entity_poly.pdbx_strand_id
1 'polypeptide(L)'
;HPVIVAILFVKAVGFGPFAGVLTLIVYSVGFVAKMLAERIEEIDFGQVEAMRAAGAPYFSTLTYAIFPQIMPRQIGLTIYQLDSNLRASAVVGIVGAGGIGATLANAFGRYDYDFALAITMVIVGVILVSEAISGVIRRRIQ
;
A
#
# COMPACT_ATOMS: atom_id res chain seq x y z
N HIS A 1 -1.47 0.82 -12.94
CA HIS A 1 -0.86 2.07 -12.40
C HIS A 1 -1.93 2.84 -11.62
N PRO A 2 -1.65 3.39 -10.41
CA PRO A 2 -2.66 4.02 -9.56
C PRO A 2 -3.37 5.22 -10.22
N VAL A 3 -2.70 5.92 -11.14
CA VAL A 3 -3.30 7.03 -11.89
C VAL A 3 -4.48 6.59 -12.78
N ILE A 4 -4.43 5.40 -13.39
CA ILE A 4 -5.53 4.92 -14.22
C ILE A 4 -6.78 4.70 -13.35
N VAL A 5 -6.57 4.09 -12.19
CA VAL A 5 -7.62 3.86 -11.19
C VAL A 5 -8.14 5.19 -10.63
N ALA A 6 -7.26 6.18 -10.45
CA ALA A 6 -7.61 7.53 -10.03
C ALA A 6 -8.55 8.22 -11.01
N ILE A 7 -8.22 8.19 -12.31
CA ILE A 7 -9.05 8.80 -13.35
C ILE A 7 -10.44 8.16 -13.34
N LEU A 8 -10.53 6.84 -13.20
CA LEU A 8 -11.79 6.12 -13.11
C LEU A 8 -12.63 6.58 -11.92
N PHE A 9 -12.05 6.66 -10.72
CA PHE A 9 -12.78 7.10 -9.53
C PHE A 9 -13.13 8.59 -9.57
N VAL A 10 -12.24 9.45 -10.04
CA VAL A 10 -12.55 10.88 -10.23
C VAL A 10 -13.73 11.06 -11.19
N LYS A 11 -13.81 10.25 -12.25
CA LYS A 11 -14.97 10.25 -13.16
C LYS A 11 -16.25 9.68 -12.51
N ALA A 12 -16.12 8.68 -11.66
CA ALA A 12 -17.27 8.01 -11.05
C ALA A 12 -17.87 8.76 -9.85
N VAL A 13 -17.03 9.31 -8.95
CA VAL A 13 -17.46 9.94 -7.69
C VAL A 13 -17.17 11.45 -7.62
N GLY A 14 -16.51 12.00 -8.64
CA GLY A 14 -16.13 13.41 -8.70
C GLY A 14 -14.74 13.71 -8.12
N PHE A 15 -14.35 14.98 -8.21
CA PHE A 15 -13.08 15.46 -7.69
C PHE A 15 -13.04 15.45 -6.15
N GLY A 16 -11.84 15.25 -5.60
CA GLY A 16 -11.58 15.42 -4.18
C GLY A 16 -11.11 14.15 -3.45
N PRO A 17 -10.83 14.28 -2.14
CA PRO A 17 -10.12 13.27 -1.35
C PRO A 17 -10.77 11.88 -1.36
N PHE A 18 -12.09 11.82 -1.49
CA PHE A 18 -12.83 10.56 -1.53
C PHE A 18 -12.44 9.69 -2.73
N ALA A 19 -12.29 10.29 -3.92
CA ALA A 19 -11.79 9.58 -5.10
C ALA A 19 -10.36 9.05 -4.87
N GLY A 20 -9.53 9.82 -4.16
CA GLY A 20 -8.16 9.43 -3.82
C GLY A 20 -8.12 8.23 -2.88
N VAL A 21 -8.94 8.23 -1.83
CA VAL A 21 -9.06 7.11 -0.89
C VAL A 21 -9.51 5.84 -1.61
N LEU A 22 -10.57 5.91 -2.42
CA LEU A 22 -11.05 4.75 -3.19
C LEU A 22 -9.98 4.20 -4.15
N THR A 23 -9.27 5.09 -4.82
CA THR A 23 -8.16 4.74 -5.70
C THR A 23 -7.09 3.94 -4.98
N LEU A 24 -6.63 4.46 -3.83
CA LEU A 24 -5.58 3.82 -3.06
C LEU A 24 -6.05 2.49 -2.49
N ILE A 25 -7.30 2.39 -2.01
CA ILE A 25 -7.87 1.13 -1.50
C ILE A 25 -7.89 0.08 -2.60
N VAL A 26 -8.52 0.35 -3.74
CA VAL A 26 -8.69 -0.64 -4.81
C VAL A 26 -7.34 -1.07 -5.38
N TYR A 27 -6.45 -0.11 -5.61
CA TYR A 27 -5.11 -0.40 -6.08
C TYR A 27 -4.31 -1.26 -5.08
N SER A 28 -4.34 -0.89 -3.79
CA SER A 28 -3.60 -1.61 -2.74
C SER A 28 -4.14 -3.01 -2.51
N VAL A 29 -5.47 -3.16 -2.42
CA VAL A 29 -6.11 -4.45 -2.18
C VAL A 29 -5.81 -5.41 -3.34
N GLY A 30 -5.92 -4.95 -4.59
CA GLY A 30 -5.60 -5.79 -5.74
C GLY A 30 -4.15 -6.26 -5.74
N PHE A 31 -3.21 -5.36 -5.42
CA PHE A 31 -1.79 -5.71 -5.33
C PHE A 31 -1.50 -6.69 -4.17
N VAL A 32 -1.97 -6.38 -2.96
CA VAL A 32 -1.75 -7.21 -1.77
C VAL A 32 -2.42 -8.58 -1.92
N ALA A 33 -3.62 -8.66 -2.49
CA ALA A 33 -4.31 -9.92 -2.73
C ALA A 33 -3.51 -10.83 -3.69
N LYS A 34 -2.97 -10.27 -4.79
CA LYS A 34 -2.12 -11.03 -5.72
C LYS A 34 -0.86 -11.55 -5.02
N MET A 35 -0.17 -10.66 -4.30
CA MET A 35 1.04 -11.04 -3.57
C MET A 35 0.76 -12.09 -2.50
N LEU A 36 -0.36 -11.99 -1.79
CA LEU A 36 -0.76 -12.98 -0.81
C LEU A 36 -1.07 -14.33 -1.47
N ALA A 37 -1.78 -14.34 -2.60
CA ALA A 37 -2.09 -15.57 -3.34
C ALA A 37 -0.81 -16.28 -3.81
N GLU A 38 0.14 -15.54 -4.41
CA GLU A 38 1.45 -16.09 -4.81
C GLU A 38 2.20 -16.70 -3.62
N ARG A 39 2.14 -16.08 -2.44
CA ARG A 39 2.79 -16.62 -1.24
C ARG A 39 2.12 -17.86 -0.68
N ILE A 40 0.79 -17.95 -0.77
CA ILE A 40 0.05 -19.14 -0.38
C ILE A 40 0.35 -20.30 -1.33
N GLU A 41 0.57 -20.04 -2.61
CA GLU A 41 0.97 -21.06 -3.59
C GLU A 41 2.39 -21.61 -3.35
N GLU A 42 3.26 -20.81 -2.72
CA GLU A 42 4.67 -21.17 -2.42
C GLU A 42 4.88 -21.88 -1.08
N ILE A 43 3.84 -22.09 -0.26
CA ILE A 43 3.99 -22.72 1.07
C ILE A 43 4.38 -24.20 0.97
N ASP A 44 5.02 -24.70 2.03
CA ASP A 44 5.24 -26.14 2.20
C ASP A 44 3.93 -26.83 2.62
N PHE A 45 3.32 -27.54 1.68
CA PHE A 45 2.11 -28.33 1.91
C PHE A 45 2.34 -29.52 2.84
N GLY A 46 3.58 -29.97 3.05
CA GLY A 46 3.89 -31.05 4.01
C GLY A 46 3.47 -30.70 5.44
N GLN A 47 3.63 -29.44 5.86
CA GLN A 47 3.16 -28.96 7.16
C GLN A 47 1.62 -28.99 7.26
N VAL A 48 0.93 -28.67 6.16
CA VAL A 48 -0.54 -28.67 6.08
C VAL A 48 -1.08 -30.10 6.13
N GLU A 49 -0.44 -31.02 5.40
CA GLU A 49 -0.80 -32.44 5.37
C GLU A 49 -0.56 -33.12 6.72
N ALA A 50 0.56 -32.83 7.38
CA ALA A 50 0.86 -33.35 8.72
C ALA A 50 -0.19 -32.93 9.75
N MET A 51 -0.60 -31.66 9.74
CA MET A 51 -1.67 -31.15 10.62
C MET A 51 -3.01 -31.82 10.35
N ARG A 52 -3.37 -32.03 9.07
CA ARG A 52 -4.59 -32.74 8.69
C ARG A 52 -4.56 -34.22 9.08
N ALA A 53 -3.41 -34.88 8.92
CA ALA A 53 -3.23 -36.28 9.33
C ALA A 53 -3.33 -36.46 10.86
N ALA A 54 -2.92 -35.46 11.63
CA ALA A 54 -3.10 -35.40 13.07
C ALA A 54 -4.55 -35.12 13.52
N GLY A 55 -5.49 -34.96 12.57
CA GLY A 55 -6.91 -34.69 12.86
C GLY A 55 -7.22 -33.23 13.20
N ALA A 56 -6.33 -32.29 12.90
CA ALA A 56 -6.56 -30.87 13.20
C ALA A 56 -7.71 -30.28 12.35
N PRO A 57 -8.59 -29.45 12.93
CA PRO A 57 -9.66 -28.79 12.19
C PRO A 57 -9.12 -27.71 11.25
N TYR A 58 -9.95 -27.26 10.30
CA TYR A 58 -9.57 -26.30 9.26
C TYR A 58 -8.93 -25.02 9.82
N PHE A 59 -9.54 -24.40 10.83
CA PHE A 59 -9.01 -23.18 11.45
C PHE A 59 -7.63 -23.38 12.09
N SER A 60 -7.42 -24.50 12.80
CA SER A 60 -6.11 -24.83 13.38
C SER A 60 -5.05 -25.04 12.29
N THR A 61 -5.43 -25.72 11.20
CA THR A 61 -4.53 -25.89 10.06
C THR A 61 -4.16 -24.54 9.44
N LEU A 62 -5.13 -23.65 9.26
CA LEU A 62 -4.89 -22.31 8.72
C LEU A 62 -3.96 -21.48 9.61
N THR A 63 -4.22 -21.42 10.92
CA THR A 63 -3.46 -20.56 11.84
C THR A 63 -2.08 -21.09 12.19
N TYR A 64 -1.88 -22.42 12.22
CA TYR A 64 -0.63 -23.04 12.67
C TYR A 64 0.22 -23.64 11.54
N ALA A 65 -0.37 -24.02 10.40
CA ALA A 65 0.42 -24.52 9.26
C ALA A 65 0.66 -23.44 8.21
N ILE A 66 -0.37 -22.64 7.87
CA ILE A 66 -0.29 -21.71 6.72
C ILE A 66 0.20 -20.32 7.17
N PHE A 67 -0.49 -19.72 8.14
CA PHE A 67 -0.24 -18.34 8.57
C PHE A 67 1.23 -18.08 8.98
N PRO A 68 1.90 -18.96 9.75
CA PRO A 68 3.28 -18.73 10.18
C PRO A 68 4.27 -18.70 9.01
N GLN A 69 4.02 -19.44 7.93
CA GLN A 69 4.88 -19.48 6.75
C GLN A 69 4.84 -18.16 5.96
N ILE A 70 3.68 -17.51 5.89
CA ILE A 70 3.47 -16.28 5.10
C ILE A 70 3.72 -14.99 5.91
N MET A 71 3.56 -15.03 7.24
CA MET A 71 3.54 -13.85 8.11
C MET A 71 4.81 -12.97 8.05
N PRO A 72 6.03 -13.52 8.15
CA PRO A 72 7.25 -12.69 8.15
C PRO A 72 7.35 -11.81 6.90
N ARG A 73 6.97 -12.37 5.76
CA ARG A 73 7.00 -11.67 4.47
C ARG A 73 5.81 -10.72 4.32
N GLN A 74 4.64 -11.08 4.84
CA GLN A 74 3.45 -10.24 4.81
C GLN A 74 3.64 -8.93 5.59
N ILE A 75 4.34 -8.96 6.72
CA ILE A 75 4.63 -7.73 7.47
C ILE A 75 5.52 -6.79 6.65
N GLY A 76 6.56 -7.33 6.02
CA GLY A 76 7.43 -6.57 5.13
C GLY A 76 6.71 -5.99 3.91
N LEU A 77 5.69 -6.68 3.41
CA LEU A 77 4.81 -6.22 2.32
C LEU A 77 3.89 -5.08 2.77
N THR A 78 3.28 -5.17 3.95
CA THR A 78 2.39 -4.12 4.49
C THR A 78 3.14 -2.80 4.68
N ILE A 79 4.37 -2.88 5.20
CA ILE A 79 5.24 -1.70 5.38
C ILE A 79 5.59 -1.08 4.03
N TYR A 80 5.97 -1.90 3.05
CA TYR A 80 6.22 -1.44 1.69
C TYR A 80 4.97 -0.79 1.06
N GLN A 81 3.79 -1.38 1.29
CA GLN A 81 2.54 -0.85 0.76
C GLN A 81 2.19 0.51 1.36
N LEU A 82 2.48 0.72 2.65
CA LEU A 82 2.31 2.02 3.30
C LEU A 82 3.16 3.10 2.61
N ASP A 83 4.45 2.86 2.42
CA ASP A 83 5.34 3.80 1.74
C ASP A 83 4.89 4.07 0.29
N SER A 84 4.57 3.01 -0.44
CA SER A 84 4.05 3.09 -1.81
C SER A 84 2.78 3.93 -1.88
N ASN A 85 1.85 3.75 -0.93
CA ASN A 85 0.61 4.50 -0.86
C ASN A 85 0.82 5.98 -0.52
N LEU A 86 1.76 6.30 0.38
CA LEU A 86 2.11 7.70 0.69
C LEU A 86 2.60 8.43 -0.56
N ARG A 87 3.52 7.80 -1.31
CA ARG A 87 4.03 8.34 -2.57
C ARG A 87 2.94 8.45 -3.63
N ALA A 88 2.14 7.40 -3.80
CA ALA A 88 1.05 7.36 -4.75
C ALA A 88 0.00 8.45 -4.45
N SER A 89 -0.25 8.77 -3.17
CA SER A 89 -1.23 9.79 -2.77
C SER A 89 -0.91 11.18 -3.34
N ALA A 90 0.37 11.55 -3.41
CA ALA A 90 0.80 12.82 -4.00
C ALA A 90 0.52 12.87 -5.52
N VAL A 91 0.83 11.79 -6.24
CA VAL A 91 0.60 11.69 -7.69
C VAL A 91 -0.91 11.62 -7.99
N VAL A 92 -1.66 10.83 -7.22
CA VAL A 92 -3.11 10.68 -7.35
C VAL A 92 -3.81 12.01 -7.05
N GLY A 93 -3.30 12.81 -6.12
CA GLY A 93 -3.84 14.13 -5.84
C GLY A 93 -3.75 15.12 -7.01
N ILE A 94 -2.66 15.06 -7.79
CA ILE A 94 -2.47 15.91 -8.97
C ILE A 94 -3.54 15.65 -10.05
N VAL A 95 -3.99 14.39 -10.20
CA VAL A 95 -4.99 14.02 -11.20
C VAL A 95 -6.44 14.29 -10.78
N GLY A 96 -6.64 15.06 -9.70
CA GLY A 96 -7.96 15.50 -9.25
C GLY A 96 -8.54 14.72 -8.07
N ALA A 97 -7.78 13.78 -7.51
CA ALA A 97 -8.23 12.97 -6.38
C ALA A 97 -8.00 13.66 -5.01
N GLY A 98 -7.67 14.96 -5.00
CA GLY A 98 -7.58 15.80 -3.81
C GLY A 98 -6.30 15.65 -2.98
N GLY A 99 -6.29 16.20 -1.77
CA GLY A 99 -5.15 16.12 -0.85
C GLY A 99 -3.95 17.00 -1.24
N ILE A 100 -2.77 16.65 -0.72
CA ILE A 100 -1.56 17.49 -0.86
C ILE A 100 -1.08 17.59 -2.31
N GLY A 101 -1.30 16.56 -3.12
CA GLY A 101 -1.01 16.58 -4.56
C GLY A 101 -1.86 17.59 -5.33
N ALA A 102 -3.11 17.79 -4.93
CA ALA A 102 -3.96 18.82 -5.52
C ALA A 102 -3.47 20.21 -5.12
N THR A 103 -3.05 20.43 -3.87
CA THR A 103 -2.46 21.69 -3.43
C THR A 103 -1.17 22.00 -4.21
N LEU A 104 -0.32 21.00 -4.43
CA LEU A 104 0.88 21.14 -5.25
C LEU A 104 0.55 21.52 -6.69
N ALA A 105 -0.41 20.84 -7.32
CA ALA A 105 -0.86 21.14 -8.67
C ALA A 105 -1.42 22.57 -8.80
N ASN A 106 -2.17 23.04 -7.80
CA ASN A 106 -2.68 24.41 -7.75
C ASN A 106 -1.56 25.45 -7.62
N ALA A 107 -0.54 25.21 -6.79
CA ALA A 107 0.62 26.10 -6.67
C ALA A 107 1.37 26.24 -8.00
N PHE A 108 1.61 25.11 -8.69
CA PHE A 108 2.16 25.11 -10.05
C PHE A 108 1.29 25.87 -11.05
N GLY A 109 -0.03 25.67 -11.03
CA GLY A 109 -0.96 26.37 -11.91
C GLY A 109 -1.02 27.89 -11.67
N ARG A 110 -0.67 28.35 -10.46
CA ARG A 110 -0.57 29.77 -10.09
C ARG A 110 0.81 30.37 -10.31
N TYR A 111 1.77 29.59 -10.82
CA TYR A 111 3.18 29.99 -10.95
C TYR A 111 3.84 30.37 -9.60
N ASP A 112 3.30 29.89 -8.49
CA ASP A 112 3.81 30.13 -7.14
C ASP A 112 4.85 29.06 -6.80
N TYR A 113 6.04 29.20 -7.38
CA TYR A 113 7.09 28.19 -7.29
C TYR A 113 7.71 28.09 -5.90
N ASP A 114 7.73 29.19 -5.14
CA ASP A 114 8.20 29.18 -3.75
C ASP A 114 7.28 28.31 -2.89
N PHE A 115 5.96 28.45 -3.04
CA PHE A 115 5.00 27.62 -2.33
C PHE A 115 5.01 26.17 -2.84
N ALA A 116 5.15 25.95 -4.15
CA ALA A 116 5.27 24.61 -4.72
C ALA A 116 6.51 23.87 -4.21
N LEU A 117 7.65 24.56 -4.07
CA LEU A 117 8.87 24.02 -3.50
C LEU A 117 8.68 23.65 -2.03
N ALA A 118 8.03 24.51 -1.24
CA ALA A 118 7.73 24.22 0.17
C ALA A 118 6.88 22.95 0.32
N ILE A 119 5.81 22.79 -0.47
CA ILE A 119 4.98 21.58 -0.47
C ILE A 119 5.80 20.35 -0.87
N THR A 120 6.63 20.47 -1.90
CA THR A 120 7.48 19.37 -2.38
C THR A 120 8.46 18.91 -1.30
N MET A 121 9.10 19.84 -0.59
CA MET A 121 9.99 19.52 0.53
C MET A 121 9.25 18.77 1.65
N VAL A 122 8.01 19.16 1.97
CA VAL A 122 7.19 18.45 2.97
C VAL A 122 6.87 17.02 2.51
N ILE A 123 6.45 16.84 1.26
CA ILE A 123 6.16 15.50 0.70
C ILE A 123 7.42 14.61 0.77
N VAL A 124 8.57 15.13 0.32
CA VAL A 124 9.85 14.41 0.36
C VAL A 124 10.23 14.08 1.81
N GLY A 125 10.12 15.03 2.73
CA GLY A 125 10.41 14.83 4.15
C GLY A 125 9.56 13.71 4.76
N VAL A 126 8.25 13.70 4.50
CA VAL A 126 7.33 12.66 4.98
C VAL A 126 7.70 11.29 4.40
N ILE A 127 8.03 11.21 3.11
CA ILE A 127 8.45 9.96 2.47
C ILE A 127 9.76 9.44 3.09
N LEU A 128 10.77 10.31 3.28
CA LEU A 128 12.05 9.91 3.87
C LEU A 128 11.88 9.41 5.32
N VAL A 129 11.03 10.07 6.12
CA VAL A 129 10.72 9.64 7.48
C VAL A 129 10.00 8.29 7.47
N SER A 130 9.02 8.12 6.58
CA SER A 130 8.31 6.84 6.40
C SER A 130 9.26 5.71 6.02
N GLU A 131 10.17 5.96 5.08
CA GLU A 131 11.17 5.00 4.61
C GLU A 131 12.17 4.63 5.72
N ALA A 132 12.61 5.61 6.50
CA ALA A 132 13.49 5.38 7.65
C ALA A 132 12.82 4.50 8.71
N ILE A 133 11.57 4.80 9.08
CA ILE A 133 10.78 4.00 10.04
C ILE A 133 10.59 2.59 9.50
N SER A 134 10.22 2.48 8.22
CA SER A 134 10.04 1.21 7.51
C SER A 134 11.31 0.35 7.53
N GLY A 135 12.47 0.98 7.31
CA GLY A 135 13.77 0.32 7.36
C GLY A 135 14.14 -0.21 8.75
N VAL A 136 13.86 0.57 9.80
CA VAL A 136 14.10 0.15 11.20
C VAL A 136 13.23 -1.05 11.57
N ILE A 137 11.95 -1.02 11.20
CA ILE A 137 11.02 -2.12 11.50
C ILE A 137 11.43 -3.39 10.74
N ARG A 138 11.78 -3.28 9.45
CA ARG A 138 12.19 -4.45 8.65
C ARG A 138 13.44 -5.13 9.22
N ARG A 139 14.43 -4.37 9.71
CA ARG A 139 15.65 -4.91 10.36
C ARG A 139 15.38 -5.64 11.68
N ARG A 140 14.22 -5.44 12.30
CA ARG A 140 13.83 -6.09 13.56
C ARG A 140 13.04 -7.39 13.34
N ILE A 141 12.46 -7.57 12.16
CA ILE A 141 11.55 -8.67 11.81
C ILE A 141 12.26 -9.74 10.97
N GLN A 142 13.25 -9.33 10.17
CA GLN A 142 14.20 -10.21 9.49
C GLN A 142 15.36 -10.57 10.42
#